data_AF-A0AAN6RLG0-F1
#
_entry.id   AF-A0AAN6RLG0-F1
#
_cell.length_a   1.000
_cell.length_b   1.000
_cell.length_c   1.000
_cell.angle_alpha   90.00
_cell.angle_beta   90.00
_cell.angle_gamma   90.00
#
_symmetry.space_group_name_H-M   'P 1'
#
loop_
_entity.id
_entity.type
_entity.pdbx_description
1 polymer ?
#
loop_
_entity_poly.entity_id
_entity_poly.type
_entity_poly.pdbx_seq_one_letter_code
_entity_poly.pdbx_strand_id
1 'polypeptide(L)'
;MSCAHHLAEHRETFDVTLVDAADYCGGQAFSIPLDKERHGASWLNQGVQGGSYIFHHTMTMFARQGYKADPVKLQVSFGKDELFWSNVFPTKLLERHQKEIRRRADTAKRILSRTASFRERRVLGSAKFADDITVTHWDSDYMKKHYENFYPPSQAVSSLSGVDQTPRLDFARKLFKPMYMIKMYPENLSKLEMCFDCTNYQSQFPPEVPFENHVFQTIYLNKKDEKLWPIDEIDESKIIRKDWWHQLCHSWTHYAFVVPWMWALNGRKHTRFAAAWTLVNAHEVAVMSGIAAAVDLGARYPEDLERDKFALLSFRLYYLLTYGKWYRKRATAEGEGSDWASGEYGSVYKGPGVSSVERLTWREENGIKEGEVDDVQRIEGEGA
;
A
#
# COMPACT_ATOMS: atom_id res chain seq x y z
N MET A 1 -10.73 10.16 11.11
CA MET A 1 -9.98 11.34 10.62
C MET A 1 -10.61 11.97 9.38
N SER A 2 -10.59 11.34 8.19
CA SER A 2 -11.13 11.94 6.95
C SER A 2 -12.57 12.49 7.07
N CYS A 3 -13.49 11.75 7.71
CA CYS A 3 -14.86 12.20 7.98
C CYS A 3 -14.91 13.47 8.85
N ALA A 4 -14.21 13.45 9.99
CA ALA A 4 -14.17 14.57 10.93
C ALA A 4 -13.61 15.84 10.28
N HIS A 5 -12.53 15.72 9.49
CA HIS A 5 -11.98 16.84 8.71
C HIS A 5 -13.03 17.42 7.76
N HIS A 6 -13.72 16.59 6.96
CA HIS A 6 -14.73 17.09 6.02
C HIS A 6 -15.94 17.74 6.71
N LEU A 7 -16.36 17.24 7.88
CA LEU A 7 -17.42 17.88 8.67
C LEU A 7 -16.95 19.22 9.24
N ALA A 8 -15.69 19.31 9.67
CA ALA A 8 -15.10 20.52 10.26
C ALA A 8 -14.90 21.68 9.26
N GLU A 9 -14.94 21.40 7.94
CA GLU A 9 -15.00 22.43 6.89
C GLU A 9 -16.38 23.11 6.77
N HIS A 10 -17.39 22.62 7.50
CA HIS A 10 -18.77 23.10 7.47
C HIS A 10 -19.22 23.50 8.89
N ARG A 11 -18.45 24.39 9.54
CA ARG A 11 -18.60 24.76 10.96
C ARG A 11 -19.92 25.43 11.31
N GLU A 12 -20.60 26.00 10.32
CA GLU A 12 -21.95 26.56 10.46
C GLU A 12 -23.03 25.48 10.62
N THR A 13 -22.73 24.23 10.22
CA THR A 13 -23.67 23.11 10.23
C THR A 13 -23.30 22.04 11.26
N PHE A 14 -22.00 21.82 11.50
CA PHE A 14 -21.52 20.74 12.36
C PHE A 14 -20.64 21.24 13.49
N ASP A 15 -20.89 20.69 14.67
CA ASP A 15 -19.94 20.65 15.78
C ASP A 15 -19.31 19.25 15.82
N VAL A 16 -17.98 19.17 15.86
CA VAL A 16 -17.23 17.93 15.66
C VAL A 16 -16.38 17.64 16.88
N THR A 17 -16.72 16.55 17.58
CA THR A 17 -15.85 15.96 18.61
C THR A 17 -15.18 14.71 18.05
N LEU A 18 -13.86 14.65 18.14
CA LEU A 18 -13.05 13.51 17.73
C LEU A 18 -12.56 12.77 18.97
N VAL A 19 -12.77 11.46 19.01
CA VAL A 19 -12.26 10.57 20.04
C VAL A 19 -11.41 9.51 19.37
N ASP A 20 -10.15 9.40 19.79
CA ASP A 20 -9.23 8.35 19.36
C ASP A 20 -8.74 7.58 20.59
N ALA A 21 -8.44 6.30 20.41
CA ALA A 21 -7.89 5.45 21.45
C ALA A 21 -6.38 5.65 21.61
N ALA A 22 -5.72 6.13 20.56
CA ALA A 22 -4.31 6.50 20.57
C ALA A 22 -4.12 7.98 20.91
N ASP A 23 -2.91 8.33 21.33
CA ASP A 23 -2.45 9.71 21.54
C ASP A 23 -2.03 10.41 20.23
N TYR A 24 -2.22 9.75 19.08
CA TYR A 24 -1.96 10.27 17.75
C TYR A 24 -3.14 9.97 16.80
N CYS A 25 -3.20 10.70 15.69
CA CYS A 25 -4.19 10.47 14.64
C CYS A 25 -3.64 9.53 13.56
N GLY A 26 -4.43 8.55 13.12
CA GLY A 26 -4.12 7.76 11.91
C GLY A 26 -4.11 6.24 12.08
N GLY A 27 -4.18 5.74 13.32
CA GLY A 27 -4.23 4.31 13.60
C GLY A 27 -2.98 3.58 13.10
N GLN A 28 -3.10 2.86 11.97
CA GLN A 28 -1.97 2.15 11.34
C GLN A 28 -1.14 3.04 10.39
N ALA A 29 -1.53 4.29 10.18
CA ALA A 29 -0.80 5.24 9.36
C ALA A 29 -0.26 6.37 10.23
N PHE A 30 1.00 6.27 10.63
CA PHE A 30 1.71 7.30 11.38
C PHE A 30 3.19 7.32 11.02
N SER A 31 3.93 8.31 11.53
CA SER A 31 5.37 8.42 11.32
C SER A 31 6.08 8.40 12.67
N ILE A 32 7.30 7.88 12.69
CA ILE A 32 8.17 7.83 13.88
C ILE A 32 9.49 8.55 13.62
N PRO A 33 10.09 9.18 14.63
CA PRO A 33 11.38 9.82 14.50
C PRO A 33 12.50 8.79 14.28
N LEU A 34 13.57 9.21 13.61
CA LEU A 34 14.80 8.46 13.37
C LEU A 34 16.04 9.29 13.68
N ASP A 35 17.14 8.59 13.92
CA ASP A 35 18.48 9.18 13.91
C ASP A 35 18.89 9.52 12.47
N LYS A 36 18.86 10.82 12.13
CA LYS A 36 19.24 11.33 10.80
C LYS A 36 20.72 11.13 10.49
N GLU A 37 21.60 11.24 11.47
CA GLU A 37 23.05 11.08 11.24
C GLU A 37 23.38 9.66 10.83
N ARG A 38 22.68 8.70 11.42
CA ARG A 38 22.85 7.29 11.11
C ARG A 38 22.16 6.89 9.81
N HIS A 39 20.87 7.18 9.69
CA HIS A 39 20.00 6.60 8.67
C HIS A 39 19.79 7.50 7.45
N GLY A 40 20.24 8.76 7.50
CA GLY A 40 20.06 9.76 6.45
C GLY A 40 18.67 10.40 6.41
N ALA A 41 17.73 9.94 7.23
CA ALA A 41 16.38 10.50 7.37
C ALA A 41 16.04 10.73 8.85
N SER A 42 15.31 11.81 9.15
CA SER A 42 14.91 12.15 10.53
C SER A 42 13.59 11.49 10.97
N TRP A 43 12.88 10.84 10.06
CA TRP A 43 11.64 10.13 10.32
C TRP A 43 11.35 9.04 9.28
N LEU A 44 10.48 8.09 9.63
CA LEU A 44 9.87 7.18 8.67
C LEU A 44 8.37 7.00 8.88
N ASN A 45 7.66 6.64 7.82
CA ASN A 45 6.29 6.15 7.90
C ASN A 45 6.27 4.73 8.46
N GLN A 46 5.39 4.49 9.44
CA GLN A 46 5.13 3.23 10.11
C GLN A 46 3.76 2.69 9.66
N GLY A 47 3.71 1.42 9.25
CA GLY A 47 2.49 0.80 8.73
C GLY A 47 2.19 1.18 7.27
N VAL A 48 1.30 2.15 7.03
CA VAL A 48 0.89 2.52 5.65
C VAL A 48 1.90 3.43 4.98
N GLN A 49 2.45 3.03 3.83
CA GLN A 49 3.61 3.68 3.21
C GLN A 49 3.55 3.84 1.69
N GLY A 50 2.50 3.30 1.07
CA GLY A 50 2.40 3.21 -0.38
C GLY A 50 0.98 3.32 -0.89
N GLY A 51 0.85 3.85 -2.10
CA GLY A 51 -0.41 3.94 -2.82
C GLY A 51 -0.21 3.78 -4.32
N SER A 52 -1.28 3.45 -5.02
CA SER A 52 -1.30 3.42 -6.48
C SER A 52 -1.80 4.75 -7.03
N TYR A 53 -1.53 5.04 -8.30
CA TYR A 53 -2.02 6.23 -8.99
C TYR A 53 -3.55 6.35 -9.03
N ILE A 54 -4.29 5.28 -8.70
CA ILE A 54 -5.74 5.29 -8.54
C ILE A 54 -6.22 5.94 -7.23
N PHE A 55 -5.31 6.38 -6.33
CA PHE A 55 -5.66 6.94 -5.01
C PHE A 55 -5.96 8.45 -5.06
N HIS A 56 -6.88 8.84 -5.94
CA HIS A 56 -7.17 10.26 -6.24
C HIS A 56 -7.66 11.01 -4.99
N HIS A 57 -8.52 10.41 -4.15
CA HIS A 57 -9.01 11.07 -2.93
C HIS A 57 -7.88 11.23 -1.90
N THR A 58 -7.04 10.21 -1.75
CA THR A 58 -5.91 10.22 -0.82
C THR A 58 -4.88 11.27 -1.21
N MET A 59 -4.45 11.28 -2.48
CA MET A 59 -3.44 12.22 -2.98
C MET A 59 -3.96 13.65 -2.92
N THR A 60 -5.24 13.89 -3.26
CA THR A 60 -5.85 15.22 -3.11
C THR A 60 -5.91 15.65 -1.63
N MET A 61 -6.19 14.72 -0.71
CA MET A 61 -6.16 15.01 0.73
C MET A 61 -4.75 15.39 1.20
N PHE A 62 -3.71 14.71 0.71
CA PHE A 62 -2.32 15.07 1.02
C PHE A 62 -2.01 16.50 0.54
N ALA A 63 -2.41 16.83 -0.70
CA ALA A 63 -2.19 18.15 -1.27
C ALA A 63 -2.80 19.27 -0.41
N ARG A 64 -4.02 19.08 0.08
CA ARG A 64 -4.72 20.04 0.95
C ARG A 64 -4.00 20.30 2.27
N GLN A 65 -3.24 19.32 2.72
CA GLN A 65 -2.44 19.39 3.95
C GLN A 65 -0.98 19.78 3.69
N GLY A 66 -0.63 20.14 2.45
CA GLY A 66 0.72 20.55 2.07
C GLY A 66 1.70 19.40 1.81
N TYR A 67 1.20 18.16 1.67
CA TYR A 67 2.03 16.98 1.42
C TYR A 67 1.88 16.48 -0.01
N LYS A 68 2.91 15.79 -0.50
CA LYS A 68 2.93 15.15 -1.82
C LYS A 68 3.37 13.69 -1.68
N ALA A 69 2.83 12.83 -2.54
CA ALA A 69 3.34 11.49 -2.74
C ALA A 69 4.44 11.52 -3.81
N ASP A 70 5.60 10.98 -3.48
CA ASP A 70 6.71 10.86 -4.41
C ASP A 70 6.61 9.53 -5.20
N PRO A 71 6.87 9.53 -6.51
CA PRO A 71 6.81 8.33 -7.32
C PRO A 71 7.97 7.40 -6.96
N VAL A 72 7.72 6.08 -7.01
CA VAL A 72 8.75 5.06 -6.79
C VAL A 72 8.51 3.85 -7.69
N LYS A 73 9.57 3.27 -8.24
CA LYS A 73 9.51 2.00 -8.99
C LYS A 73 9.70 0.83 -8.04
N LEU A 74 8.59 0.24 -7.60
CA LEU A 74 8.60 -0.87 -6.65
C LEU A 74 9.36 -2.09 -7.19
N GLN A 75 10.48 -2.41 -6.57
CA GLN A 75 11.23 -3.64 -6.82
C GLN A 75 10.88 -4.69 -5.75
N VAL A 76 10.53 -5.89 -6.18
CA VAL A 76 10.15 -6.99 -5.27
C VAL A 76 11.17 -8.12 -5.26
N SER A 77 11.33 -8.77 -4.11
CA SER A 77 12.19 -9.94 -3.92
C SER A 77 11.44 -11.00 -3.11
N PHE A 78 11.05 -12.09 -3.75
CA PHE A 78 10.19 -13.11 -3.15
C PHE A 78 10.93 -14.44 -3.08
N GLY A 79 10.95 -15.04 -1.89
CA GLY A 79 11.72 -16.24 -1.61
C GLY A 79 13.22 -15.97 -1.58
N LYS A 80 13.97 -17.05 -1.34
CA LYS A 80 15.44 -17.05 -1.33
C LYS A 80 15.95 -18.32 -2.00
N ASP A 81 17.18 -18.28 -2.50
CA ASP A 81 17.84 -19.41 -3.15
C ASP A 81 16.99 -20.00 -4.29
N GLU A 82 16.67 -21.29 -4.25
CA GLU A 82 15.89 -22.01 -5.27
C GLU A 82 14.42 -21.54 -5.37
N LEU A 83 13.93 -20.76 -4.40
CA LEU A 83 12.58 -20.20 -4.37
C LEU A 83 12.56 -18.71 -4.75
N PHE A 84 13.71 -18.12 -5.08
CA PHE A 84 13.82 -16.71 -5.38
C PHE A 84 13.20 -16.33 -6.73
N TRP A 85 12.37 -15.28 -6.73
CA TRP A 85 11.95 -14.56 -7.92
C TRP A 85 11.76 -13.06 -7.66
N SER A 86 11.85 -12.27 -8.74
CA SER A 86 11.71 -10.82 -8.72
C SER A 86 10.95 -10.33 -9.95
N ASN A 87 10.36 -9.13 -9.87
CA ASN A 87 9.84 -8.42 -11.03
C ASN A 87 10.94 -7.73 -11.86
N VAL A 88 12.15 -7.57 -11.32
CA VAL A 88 13.22 -6.79 -11.97
C VAL A 88 13.89 -7.60 -13.09
N PHE A 89 14.24 -8.85 -12.84
CA PHE A 89 14.88 -9.75 -13.80
C PHE A 89 14.37 -11.19 -13.65
N PRO A 90 14.44 -12.02 -14.72
CA PRO A 90 13.98 -13.39 -14.65
C PRO A 90 14.94 -14.27 -13.84
N THR A 91 14.35 -15.17 -13.05
CA THR A 91 15.09 -16.10 -12.19
C THR A 91 14.89 -17.55 -12.63
N LYS A 92 15.76 -18.45 -12.14
CA LYS A 92 15.64 -19.90 -12.35
C LYS A 92 14.25 -20.45 -12.01
N LEU A 93 13.59 -19.91 -10.98
CA LEU A 93 12.22 -20.32 -10.61
C LEU A 93 11.23 -20.04 -11.74
N LEU A 94 11.28 -18.84 -12.33
CA LEU A 94 10.40 -18.46 -13.43
C LEU A 94 10.70 -19.28 -14.69
N GLU A 95 11.98 -19.55 -14.98
CA GLU A 95 12.37 -20.41 -16.09
C GLU A 95 11.82 -21.83 -15.95
N ARG A 96 11.93 -22.42 -14.75
CA ARG A 96 11.43 -23.77 -14.43
C ARG A 96 9.92 -23.88 -14.61
N HIS A 97 9.17 -22.85 -14.23
CA HIS A 97 7.71 -22.86 -14.17
C HIS A 97 7.02 -22.04 -15.29
N GLN A 98 7.75 -21.57 -16.30
CA GLN A 98 7.19 -20.72 -17.35
C GLN A 98 6.01 -21.36 -18.11
N LYS A 99 5.95 -22.70 -18.20
CA LYS A 99 4.83 -23.42 -18.86
C LYS A 99 3.55 -23.39 -18.01
N GLU A 100 3.69 -23.46 -16.69
CA GLU A 100 2.61 -23.41 -15.71
C GLU A 100 2.15 -21.97 -15.45
N ILE A 101 3.07 -21.01 -15.38
CA ILE A 101 2.78 -19.57 -15.19
C ILE A 101 1.96 -19.03 -16.36
N ARG A 102 2.19 -19.50 -17.59
CA ARG A 102 1.37 -19.17 -18.78
C ARG A 102 -0.08 -19.69 -18.70
N ARG A 103 -0.39 -20.60 -17.77
CA ARG A 103 -1.73 -21.15 -17.57
C ARG A 103 -2.33 -20.64 -16.26
N ARG A 104 -2.95 -19.45 -16.21
CA ARG A 104 -3.85 -19.11 -15.08
C ARG A 104 -4.82 -17.93 -15.30
N ALA A 105 -6.11 -18.30 -15.39
CA ALA A 105 -7.29 -17.60 -14.89
C ALA A 105 -8.50 -18.57 -14.85
N ASP A 106 -8.57 -19.51 -15.81
CA ASP A 106 -9.74 -20.38 -16.02
C ASP A 106 -9.90 -21.54 -15.03
N THR A 107 -8.85 -21.95 -14.34
CA THR A 107 -8.89 -23.12 -13.41
C THR A 107 -9.59 -22.79 -12.09
N ALA A 108 -9.51 -21.55 -11.61
CA ALA A 108 -10.16 -21.13 -10.36
C ALA A 108 -11.70 -21.09 -10.49
N LYS A 109 -12.20 -20.78 -11.70
CA LYS A 109 -13.64 -20.74 -12.03
C LYS A 109 -14.26 -22.14 -12.12
N ARG A 110 -13.45 -23.18 -12.39
CA ARG A 110 -13.90 -24.57 -12.61
C ARG A 110 -14.14 -25.36 -11.32
N ILE A 111 -13.57 -24.92 -10.19
CA ILE A 111 -13.59 -25.66 -8.90
C ILE A 111 -14.81 -25.32 -8.03
N LEU A 112 -15.41 -24.14 -8.20
CA LEU A 112 -16.35 -23.57 -7.22
C LEU A 112 -17.85 -23.70 -7.58
N SER A 113 -18.23 -24.43 -8.62
CA SER A 113 -19.59 -24.35 -9.18
C SER A 113 -20.62 -25.36 -8.62
N ARG A 114 -20.22 -26.38 -7.85
CA ARG A 114 -21.11 -27.55 -7.60
C ARG A 114 -21.68 -27.75 -6.20
N THR A 115 -21.35 -26.96 -5.17
CA THR A 115 -21.65 -27.38 -3.78
C THR A 115 -22.07 -26.27 -2.79
N ALA A 116 -22.92 -25.31 -3.16
CA ALA A 116 -23.40 -24.36 -2.17
C ALA A 116 -24.86 -23.93 -2.31
N SER A 117 -25.66 -24.30 -1.29
CA SER A 117 -26.80 -23.53 -0.76
C SER A 117 -27.17 -24.11 0.62
N PHE A 118 -28.00 -23.51 1.47
CA PHE A 118 -28.63 -22.19 1.51
C PHE A 118 -28.62 -21.78 2.98
N ARG A 119 -28.25 -20.54 3.34
CA ARG A 119 -28.37 -19.94 4.69
C ARG A 119 -27.73 -20.65 5.89
N GLU A 120 -27.19 -21.83 5.70
CA GLU A 120 -27.04 -22.79 6.77
C GLU A 120 -25.59 -22.93 7.24
N ARG A 121 -25.19 -22.55 8.42
CA ARG A 121 -25.85 -21.92 9.54
C ARG A 121 -24.71 -21.10 10.18
N ARG A 122 -24.01 -20.31 9.35
CA ARG A 122 -22.57 -19.95 9.52
C ARG A 122 -22.31 -18.45 9.64
N VAL A 123 -23.38 -17.67 9.75
CA VAL A 123 -23.38 -16.20 9.82
C VAL A 123 -22.68 -15.66 11.08
N LEU A 124 -22.28 -16.51 12.03
CA LEU A 124 -21.88 -16.10 13.39
C LEU A 124 -20.35 -16.05 13.65
N GLY A 125 -19.49 -15.70 12.68
CA GLY A 125 -18.03 -15.56 12.94
C GLY A 125 -17.14 -15.00 11.82
N SER A 126 -17.64 -14.08 11.00
CA SER A 126 -17.23 -13.96 9.58
C SER A 126 -16.19 -12.89 9.24
N ALA A 127 -15.75 -12.05 10.19
CA ALA A 127 -14.57 -11.20 10.01
C ALA A 127 -13.37 -11.89 10.68
N LYS A 128 -12.40 -12.30 9.87
CA LYS A 128 -11.13 -12.83 10.40
C LYS A 128 -10.13 -11.68 10.47
N PHE A 129 -9.66 -11.44 11.67
CA PHE A 129 -8.55 -10.55 11.92
C PHE A 129 -7.33 -11.39 12.23
N ALA A 130 -6.18 -10.92 11.77
CA ALA A 130 -4.88 -11.46 12.15
C ALA A 130 -4.20 -10.45 13.07
N ASP A 131 -3.66 -10.95 14.17
CA ASP A 131 -2.76 -10.16 15.01
C ASP A 131 -1.37 -10.27 14.40
N ASP A 132 -0.96 -9.22 13.71
CA ASP A 132 0.32 -9.13 13.04
C ASP A 132 1.26 -8.27 13.90
N ILE A 133 2.56 -8.53 13.85
CA ILE A 133 3.57 -7.68 14.51
C ILE A 133 4.53 -7.15 13.46
N THR A 134 4.73 -5.83 13.45
CA THR A 134 5.82 -5.19 12.73
C THR A 134 6.96 -4.91 13.69
N VAL A 135 8.14 -5.41 13.37
CA VAL A 135 9.39 -5.03 14.02
C VAL A 135 10.11 -4.07 13.08
N THR A 136 10.30 -2.83 13.53
CA THR A 136 11.14 -1.85 12.85
C THR A 136 12.55 -1.95 13.41
N HIS A 137 13.53 -2.24 12.57
CA HIS A 137 14.91 -2.49 12.99
C HIS A 137 15.91 -2.07 11.90
N TRP A 138 17.19 -1.97 12.25
CA TRP A 138 18.28 -1.75 11.30
C TRP A 138 19.25 -2.96 11.22
N ASP A 139 18.80 -4.13 11.67
CA ASP A 139 19.63 -5.34 11.66
C ASP A 139 19.90 -5.91 10.27
N SER A 140 20.94 -5.39 9.61
CA SER A 140 21.36 -5.83 8.28
C SER A 140 21.85 -7.29 8.24
N ASP A 141 22.27 -7.87 9.36
CA ASP A 141 22.75 -9.26 9.41
C ASP A 141 21.55 -10.23 9.37
N TYR A 142 20.50 -9.91 10.12
CA TYR A 142 19.20 -10.58 9.99
C TYR A 142 18.70 -10.52 8.54
N MET A 143 18.78 -9.35 7.91
CA MET A 143 18.35 -9.18 6.52
C MET A 143 19.16 -10.02 5.53
N LYS A 144 20.49 -10.03 5.63
CA LYS A 144 21.38 -10.87 4.81
C LYS A 144 21.08 -12.36 5.00
N LYS A 145 20.75 -12.77 6.21
CA LYS A 145 20.43 -14.17 6.54
C LYS A 145 19.11 -14.61 5.92
N HIS A 146 18.06 -13.80 6.03
CA HIS A 146 16.69 -14.24 5.71
C HIS A 146 16.16 -13.83 4.34
N TYR A 147 16.71 -12.79 3.73
CA TYR A 147 16.23 -12.25 2.46
C TYR A 147 17.31 -12.20 1.39
N GLU A 148 16.86 -12.05 0.14
CA GLU A 148 17.71 -11.78 -1.01
C GLU A 148 17.71 -10.27 -1.30
N ASN A 149 18.68 -9.58 -0.70
CA ASN A 149 18.78 -8.11 -0.71
C ASN A 149 19.60 -7.58 -1.89
N PHE A 150 20.43 -8.42 -2.50
CA PHE A 150 21.38 -8.04 -3.54
C PHE A 150 21.16 -8.88 -4.79
N TYR A 151 21.68 -8.42 -5.93
CA TYR A 151 21.57 -9.16 -7.19
C TYR A 151 22.36 -10.48 -7.06
N PRO A 152 21.71 -11.66 -7.15
CA PRO A 152 22.38 -12.96 -7.07
C PRO A 152 22.70 -13.48 -8.48
N PRO A 153 23.95 -13.37 -8.97
CA PRO A 153 24.27 -13.74 -10.35
C PRO A 153 24.00 -15.21 -10.65
N SER A 154 24.06 -16.07 -9.63
CA SER A 154 23.80 -17.50 -9.72
C SER A 154 22.33 -17.86 -10.00
N GLN A 155 21.38 -16.95 -9.74
CA GLN A 155 19.95 -17.16 -9.97
C GLN A 155 19.45 -16.51 -11.27
N ALA A 156 20.25 -15.60 -11.84
CA ALA A 156 19.90 -14.86 -13.05
C ALA A 156 19.94 -15.74 -14.30
N VAL A 157 18.96 -15.55 -15.19
CA VAL A 157 18.88 -16.27 -16.47
C VAL A 157 18.91 -15.25 -17.62
N SER A 158 19.79 -15.46 -18.60
CA SER A 158 19.99 -14.54 -19.74
C SER A 158 18.93 -14.66 -20.84
N SER A 159 18.14 -15.74 -20.86
CA SER A 159 17.00 -15.88 -21.76
C SER A 159 15.80 -16.47 -21.03
N LEU A 160 14.62 -15.91 -21.27
CA LEU A 160 13.36 -16.47 -20.77
C LEU A 160 12.38 -16.53 -21.94
N SER A 161 11.75 -17.70 -22.14
CA SER A 161 10.72 -17.85 -23.19
C SER A 161 11.19 -17.50 -24.61
N GLY A 162 12.50 -17.62 -24.89
CA GLY A 162 13.10 -17.29 -26.19
C GLY A 162 13.42 -15.81 -26.38
N VAL A 163 13.24 -14.97 -25.36
CA VAL A 163 13.58 -13.54 -25.37
C VAL A 163 14.90 -13.34 -24.63
N ASP A 164 15.80 -12.51 -25.17
CA ASP A 164 17.03 -12.09 -24.49
C ASP A 164 16.68 -11.16 -23.31
N GLN A 165 17.37 -11.36 -22.19
CA GLN A 165 17.11 -10.66 -20.93
C GLN A 165 18.35 -9.92 -20.44
N THR A 166 19.44 -9.90 -21.22
CA THR A 166 20.68 -9.20 -20.91
C THR A 166 20.49 -7.74 -20.47
N PRO A 167 19.62 -6.92 -21.10
CA PRO A 167 19.37 -5.55 -20.63
C PRO A 167 18.82 -5.47 -19.20
N ARG A 168 17.94 -6.41 -18.82
CA ARG A 168 17.39 -6.48 -17.45
C ARG A 168 18.44 -6.96 -16.45
N LEU A 169 19.34 -7.85 -16.87
CA LEU A 169 20.47 -8.28 -16.03
C LEU A 169 21.46 -7.14 -15.80
N ASP A 170 21.76 -6.34 -16.83
CA ASP A 170 22.65 -5.19 -16.70
C ASP A 170 22.07 -4.11 -15.80
N PHE A 171 20.76 -3.87 -15.90
CA PHE A 171 20.04 -3.01 -14.96
C PHE A 171 20.15 -3.56 -13.53
N ALA A 172 19.82 -4.84 -13.32
CA ALA A 172 19.80 -5.45 -12.00
C ALA A 172 21.18 -5.48 -11.32
N ARG A 173 22.26 -5.71 -12.08
CA ARG A 173 23.64 -5.65 -11.55
C ARG A 173 23.99 -4.30 -10.94
N LYS A 174 23.40 -3.22 -11.44
CA LYS A 174 23.70 -1.85 -11.00
C LYS A 174 22.69 -1.34 -9.98
N LEU A 175 21.41 -1.70 -10.13
CA LEU A 175 20.29 -1.00 -9.50
C LEU A 175 19.25 -1.95 -8.88
N PHE A 176 19.59 -3.22 -8.64
CA PHE A 176 18.69 -4.10 -7.88
C PHE A 176 18.69 -3.70 -6.40
N LYS A 177 17.61 -3.03 -6.00
CA LYS A 177 17.36 -2.49 -4.65
C LYS A 177 15.94 -2.90 -4.24
N PRO A 178 15.72 -4.16 -3.83
CA PRO A 178 14.40 -4.64 -3.48
C PRO A 178 13.84 -3.84 -2.29
N MET A 179 12.61 -3.36 -2.45
CA MET A 179 11.90 -2.56 -1.46
C MET A 179 10.88 -3.40 -0.69
N TYR A 180 10.29 -4.40 -1.36
CA TYR A 180 9.29 -5.29 -0.79
C TYR A 180 9.74 -6.74 -0.92
N MET A 181 9.98 -7.35 0.23
CA MET A 181 10.56 -8.67 0.35
C MET A 181 9.56 -9.63 0.99
N ILE A 182 9.50 -10.86 0.47
CA ILE A 182 8.66 -11.93 1.02
C ILE A 182 9.53 -13.13 1.28
N LYS A 183 9.37 -13.73 2.45
CA LYS A 183 10.00 -15.00 2.79
C LYS A 183 8.93 -15.99 3.24
N MET A 184 9.04 -17.21 2.72
CA MET A 184 8.19 -18.33 3.12
C MET A 184 8.90 -19.14 4.21
N TYR A 185 8.12 -19.79 5.07
CA TYR A 185 8.66 -20.70 6.07
C TYR A 185 8.88 -22.09 5.46
N PRO A 186 10.08 -22.69 5.53
CA PRO A 186 10.33 -24.03 5.02
C PRO A 186 9.39 -25.10 5.59
N GLU A 187 8.96 -24.93 6.85
CA GLU A 187 8.03 -25.80 7.57
C GLU A 187 6.61 -25.72 6.99
N ASN A 188 6.23 -24.56 6.42
CA ASN A 188 4.92 -24.36 5.82
C ASN A 188 4.92 -23.24 4.77
N LEU A 189 5.05 -23.62 3.50
CA LEU A 189 5.08 -22.69 2.36
C LEU A 189 3.76 -21.93 2.12
N SER A 190 2.66 -22.26 2.83
CA SER A 190 1.44 -21.45 2.81
C SER A 190 1.50 -20.22 3.73
N LYS A 191 2.57 -20.09 4.51
CA LYS A 191 2.82 -19.01 5.45
C LYS A 191 4.01 -18.20 4.99
N LEU A 192 3.99 -16.91 5.30
CA LEU A 192 5.03 -15.98 4.92
C LEU A 192 5.22 -14.89 5.95
N GLU A 193 6.42 -14.32 5.97
CA GLU A 193 6.73 -13.01 6.54
C GLU A 193 7.05 -12.03 5.41
N MET A 194 6.78 -10.76 5.67
CA MET A 194 7.03 -9.68 4.73
C MET A 194 8.08 -8.76 5.31
N CYS A 195 8.92 -8.16 4.49
CA CYS A 195 9.80 -7.09 4.93
C CYS A 195 9.77 -5.94 3.94
N PHE A 196 9.71 -4.72 4.45
CA PHE A 196 9.98 -3.52 3.68
C PHE A 196 11.39 -3.03 3.99
N ASP A 197 12.19 -2.77 2.97
CA ASP A 197 13.38 -1.92 3.09
C ASP A 197 12.90 -0.46 2.96
N CYS A 198 12.64 0.18 4.11
CA CYS A 198 12.09 1.53 4.15
C CYS A 198 13.07 2.56 3.58
N THR A 199 14.37 2.30 3.66
CA THR A 199 15.41 3.18 3.12
C THR A 199 15.36 3.22 1.59
N ASN A 200 15.21 2.06 0.96
CA ASN A 200 15.00 1.99 -0.48
C ASN A 200 13.60 2.48 -0.89
N TYR A 201 12.58 2.28 -0.05
CA TYR A 201 11.19 2.51 -0.41
C TYR A 201 10.70 3.95 -0.21
N GLN A 202 11.03 4.58 0.91
CA GLN A 202 10.46 5.87 1.31
C GLN A 202 11.33 7.04 0.86
N SER A 203 10.69 8.12 0.44
CA SER A 203 11.31 9.18 -0.36
C SER A 203 12.14 10.20 0.43
N GLN A 204 11.99 10.22 1.75
CA GLN A 204 12.79 11.05 2.66
C GLN A 204 14.19 10.50 2.93
N PHE A 205 14.45 9.24 2.57
CA PHE A 205 15.80 8.67 2.65
C PHE A 205 16.65 9.13 1.45
N PRO A 206 17.98 9.22 1.62
CA PRO A 206 18.90 9.42 0.50
C PRO A 206 18.84 8.27 -0.52
N PRO A 207 19.23 8.51 -1.79
CA PRO A 207 19.25 7.47 -2.83
C PRO A 207 20.29 6.37 -2.56
N GLU A 208 21.39 6.72 -1.90
CA GLU A 208 22.45 5.82 -1.49
C GLU A 208 22.67 5.92 0.01
N VAL A 209 22.47 4.81 0.71
CA VAL A 209 22.72 4.65 2.13
C VAL A 209 23.50 3.34 2.30
N PRO A 210 24.54 3.28 3.16
CA PRO A 210 25.20 2.02 3.46
C PRO A 210 24.19 1.01 4.04
N PHE A 211 24.24 -0.25 3.58
CA PHE A 211 23.22 -1.25 3.91
C PHE A 211 23.07 -1.52 5.42
N GLU A 212 24.16 -1.39 6.17
CA GLU A 212 24.19 -1.48 7.64
C GLU A 212 23.42 -0.37 8.36
N ASN A 213 23.11 0.71 7.65
CA ASN A 213 22.34 1.85 8.13
C ASN A 213 20.90 1.87 7.56
N HIS A 214 20.52 0.87 6.76
CA HIS A 214 19.14 0.76 6.29
C HIS A 214 18.18 0.49 7.44
N VAL A 215 16.95 0.98 7.29
CA VAL A 215 15.83 0.73 8.20
C VAL A 215 14.85 -0.21 7.53
N PHE A 216 14.51 -1.28 8.23
CA PHE A 216 13.64 -2.35 7.77
C PHE A 216 12.39 -2.42 8.63
N GLN A 217 11.30 -2.88 8.03
CA GLN A 217 10.09 -3.28 8.74
C GLN A 217 9.74 -4.72 8.39
N THR A 218 10.09 -5.62 9.29
CA THR A 218 9.74 -7.03 9.18
C THR A 218 8.37 -7.26 9.82
N ILE A 219 7.44 -7.81 9.05
CA ILE A 219 6.05 -8.05 9.42
C ILE A 219 5.82 -9.55 9.52
N TYR A 220 5.51 -9.99 10.73
CA TYR A 220 5.13 -11.36 11.01
C TYR A 220 3.61 -11.45 11.09
N LEU A 221 3.05 -12.37 10.31
CA LEU A 221 1.61 -12.48 10.13
C LEU A 221 1.01 -13.50 11.07
N ASN A 222 -0.10 -13.12 11.72
CA ASN A 222 -0.97 -13.93 12.55
C ASN A 222 -0.27 -14.61 13.74
N LYS A 223 -0.40 -14.03 14.94
CA LYS A 223 0.15 -14.52 16.22
C LYS A 223 0.02 -16.03 16.47
N LYS A 224 -1.01 -16.67 15.93
CA LYS A 224 -1.18 -18.14 16.04
C LYS A 224 -0.05 -18.94 15.39
N ASP A 225 0.70 -18.32 14.49
CA ASP A 225 1.83 -18.89 13.77
C ASP A 225 3.19 -18.45 14.37
N GLU A 226 3.21 -17.85 15.57
CA GLU A 226 4.40 -17.26 16.21
C GLU A 226 5.61 -18.21 16.33
N LYS A 227 5.35 -19.51 16.49
CA LYS A 227 6.38 -20.55 16.53
C LYS A 227 7.23 -20.68 15.26
N LEU A 228 6.78 -20.12 14.14
CA LEU A 228 7.51 -20.10 12.88
C LEU A 228 8.42 -18.87 12.78
N TRP A 229 8.15 -17.82 13.57
CA TRP A 229 8.77 -16.52 13.40
C TRP A 229 10.20 -16.54 13.94
N PRO A 230 11.23 -16.26 13.14
CA PRO A 230 12.59 -16.02 13.62
C PRO A 230 12.74 -14.63 14.28
N ILE A 231 11.69 -14.13 14.93
CA ILE A 231 11.66 -12.78 15.51
C ILE A 231 12.74 -12.55 16.55
N ASP A 232 13.10 -13.61 17.28
CA ASP A 232 14.15 -13.60 18.31
C ASP A 232 15.57 -13.62 17.71
N GLU A 233 15.71 -13.78 16.39
CA GLU A 233 17.01 -13.67 15.72
C GLU A 233 17.38 -12.22 15.35
N ILE A 234 16.43 -11.28 15.47
CA ILE A 234 16.73 -9.85 15.31
C ILE A 234 17.47 -9.39 16.56
N ASP A 235 18.65 -8.80 16.38
CA ASP A 235 19.42 -8.21 17.49
C ASP A 235 18.59 -7.11 18.18
N GLU A 236 18.25 -7.34 19.45
CA GLU A 236 17.41 -6.43 20.24
C GLU A 236 17.98 -5.01 20.33
N SER A 237 19.31 -4.86 20.29
CA SER A 237 19.97 -3.55 20.30
C SER A 237 19.76 -2.76 19.01
N LYS A 238 19.33 -3.44 17.93
CA LYS A 238 19.05 -2.86 16.62
C LYS A 238 17.56 -2.67 16.35
N ILE A 239 16.71 -2.97 17.33
CA ILE A 239 15.26 -2.76 17.24
C ILE A 239 14.93 -1.32 17.59
N ILE A 240 14.30 -0.62 16.66
CA ILE A 240 13.78 0.74 16.86
C ILE A 240 12.43 0.66 17.57
N ARG A 241 11.55 -0.24 17.11
CA ARG A 241 10.18 -0.37 17.65
C ARG A 241 9.53 -1.71 17.31
N LYS A 242 8.61 -2.17 18.16
CA LYS A 242 7.69 -3.29 17.90
C LYS A 242 6.25 -2.79 17.99
N ASP A 243 5.46 -2.97 16.94
CA ASP A 243 4.05 -2.57 16.89
C ASP A 243 3.17 -3.77 16.59
N TRP A 244 2.15 -3.98 17.42
CA TRP A 244 1.12 -4.99 17.19
C TRP A 244 -0.06 -4.37 16.46
N TRP A 245 -0.55 -5.09 15.47
CA TRP A 245 -1.63 -4.65 14.60
C TRP A 245 -2.72 -5.67 14.54
N HIS A 246 -3.96 -5.20 14.57
CA HIS A 246 -5.12 -6.01 14.29
C HIS A 246 -5.58 -5.75 12.86
N GLN A 247 -5.09 -6.55 11.91
CA GLN A 247 -5.30 -6.30 10.48
C GLN A 247 -6.46 -7.12 9.93
N LEU A 248 -7.25 -6.49 9.05
CA LEU A 248 -8.31 -7.17 8.31
C LEU A 248 -7.71 -8.17 7.32
N CYS A 249 -8.10 -9.43 7.42
CA CYS A 249 -7.80 -10.42 6.40
C CYS A 249 -8.83 -10.34 5.26
N HIS A 250 -8.37 -10.25 4.01
CA HIS A 250 -9.19 -10.29 2.78
C HIS A 250 -9.78 -11.69 2.51
N SER A 251 -10.53 -12.18 3.48
CA SER A 251 -11.24 -13.45 3.40
C SER A 251 -12.48 -13.31 2.52
N TRP A 252 -12.86 -14.39 1.83
CA TRP A 252 -14.10 -14.42 1.05
C TRP A 252 -15.33 -14.08 1.92
N THR A 253 -15.27 -14.35 3.23
CA THR A 253 -16.35 -14.06 4.17
C THR A 253 -16.58 -12.57 4.35
N HIS A 254 -15.52 -11.74 4.31
CA HIS A 254 -15.65 -10.29 4.35
C HIS A 254 -16.42 -9.76 3.13
N TYR A 255 -16.05 -10.21 1.94
CA TYR A 255 -16.72 -9.82 0.69
C TYR A 255 -18.12 -10.42 0.51
N ALA A 256 -18.44 -11.54 1.16
CA ALA A 256 -19.77 -12.14 1.11
C ALA A 256 -20.74 -11.56 2.16
N PHE A 257 -20.23 -11.22 3.35
CA PHE A 257 -21.08 -10.97 4.52
C PHE A 257 -20.93 -9.58 5.14
N VAL A 258 -19.90 -8.82 4.81
CA VAL A 258 -19.74 -7.44 5.31
C VAL A 258 -20.01 -6.46 4.19
N VAL A 259 -19.17 -6.49 3.14
CA VAL A 259 -19.19 -5.49 2.06
C VAL A 259 -20.57 -5.31 1.41
N PRO A 260 -21.30 -6.37 1.01
CA PRO A 260 -22.60 -6.20 0.32
C PRO A 260 -23.72 -5.70 1.23
N TRP A 261 -23.49 -5.70 2.56
CA TRP A 261 -24.50 -5.40 3.57
C TRP A 261 -24.25 -4.08 4.30
N MET A 262 -23.19 -3.35 3.95
CA MET A 262 -22.88 -2.05 4.57
C MET A 262 -24.04 -1.04 4.44
N TRP A 263 -24.77 -1.04 3.32
CA TRP A 263 -25.96 -0.18 3.12
C TRP A 263 -27.10 -0.45 4.11
N ALA A 264 -27.20 -1.67 4.64
CA ALA A 264 -28.21 -1.99 5.64
C ALA A 264 -27.85 -1.41 7.02
N LEU A 265 -26.57 -1.16 7.29
CA LEU A 265 -26.04 -0.66 8.55
C LEU A 265 -25.90 0.87 8.56
N ASN A 266 -25.33 1.42 7.50
CA ASN A 266 -25.00 2.83 7.43
C ASN A 266 -26.25 3.73 7.42
N GLY A 267 -26.19 4.82 8.20
CA GLY A 267 -27.29 5.76 8.36
C GLY A 267 -28.41 5.27 9.30
N ARG A 268 -28.31 4.05 9.83
CA ARG A 268 -29.23 3.53 10.86
C ARG A 268 -28.79 3.98 12.25
N LYS A 269 -29.76 4.26 13.13
CA LYS A 269 -29.51 4.66 14.52
C LYS A 269 -28.47 5.78 14.64
N HIS A 270 -28.53 6.75 13.72
CA HIS A 270 -27.60 7.88 13.66
C HIS A 270 -26.11 7.50 13.53
N THR A 271 -25.78 6.28 13.12
CA THR A 271 -24.40 5.79 13.03
C THR A 271 -23.96 5.62 11.58
N ARG A 272 -22.71 6.00 11.28
CA ARG A 272 -22.04 5.73 10.00
C ARG A 272 -20.69 5.08 10.28
N PHE A 273 -20.35 4.10 9.46
CA PHE A 273 -19.10 3.36 9.53
C PHE A 273 -18.23 3.77 8.34
N ALA A 274 -17.00 4.18 8.63
CA ALA A 274 -16.02 4.60 7.65
C ALA A 274 -14.62 4.14 8.07
N ALA A 275 -14.00 3.33 7.23
CA ALA A 275 -12.63 2.83 7.34
C ALA A 275 -12.33 1.94 6.12
N ALA A 276 -11.08 1.51 5.94
CA ALA A 276 -10.73 0.62 4.84
C ALA A 276 -11.51 -0.72 4.87
N TRP A 277 -11.90 -1.21 6.06
CA TRP A 277 -12.63 -2.48 6.19
C TRP A 277 -14.05 -2.45 5.63
N THR A 278 -14.61 -1.29 5.27
CA THR A 278 -15.95 -1.23 4.69
C THR A 278 -16.01 -1.76 3.25
N LEU A 279 -14.87 -1.89 2.56
CA LEU A 279 -14.78 -2.45 1.21
C LEU A 279 -13.53 -3.30 0.99
N VAL A 280 -12.36 -2.68 1.01
CA VAL A 280 -11.06 -3.35 0.82
C VAL A 280 -10.01 -2.54 1.57
N ASN A 281 -9.08 -3.24 2.25
CA ASN A 281 -7.97 -2.67 2.99
C ASN A 281 -7.01 -1.86 2.09
N ALA A 282 -7.40 -0.65 1.74
CA ALA A 282 -6.65 0.33 0.98
C ALA A 282 -6.84 1.71 1.61
N HIS A 283 -5.78 2.53 1.59
CA HIS A 283 -5.84 3.89 2.15
C HIS A 283 -6.89 4.74 1.42
N GLU A 284 -7.04 4.56 0.11
CA GLU A 284 -8.08 5.22 -0.69
C GLU A 284 -9.49 4.95 -0.18
N VAL A 285 -9.78 3.71 0.21
CA VAL A 285 -11.09 3.38 0.81
C VAL A 285 -11.23 4.02 2.18
N ALA A 286 -10.18 4.08 3.00
CA ALA A 286 -10.23 4.75 4.29
C ALA A 286 -10.58 6.25 4.14
N VAL A 287 -9.95 6.94 3.18
CA VAL A 287 -10.22 8.36 2.90
C VAL A 287 -11.61 8.53 2.30
N MET A 288 -11.92 7.84 1.20
CA MET A 288 -13.19 7.93 0.47
C MET A 288 -14.40 7.55 1.34
N SER A 289 -14.28 6.53 2.18
CA SER A 289 -15.35 6.14 3.11
C SER A 289 -15.65 7.21 4.16
N GLY A 290 -14.61 7.91 4.63
CA GLY A 290 -14.76 9.04 5.53
C GLY A 290 -15.52 10.20 4.87
N ILE A 291 -15.15 10.53 3.63
CA ILE A 291 -15.85 11.53 2.82
C ILE A 291 -17.31 11.12 2.62
N ALA A 292 -17.56 9.86 2.26
CA ALA A 292 -18.90 9.35 2.04
C ALA A 292 -19.79 9.45 3.30
N ALA A 293 -19.22 9.20 4.49
CA ALA A 293 -19.93 9.39 5.76
C ALA A 293 -20.26 10.86 6.03
N ALA A 294 -19.33 11.78 5.78
CA ALA A 294 -19.59 13.22 5.92
C ALA A 294 -20.67 13.69 4.93
N VAL A 295 -20.63 13.21 3.69
CA VAL A 295 -21.62 13.55 2.65
C VAL A 295 -23.01 13.00 3.00
N ASP A 296 -23.12 11.79 3.55
CA ASP A 296 -24.40 11.25 4.03
C ASP A 296 -24.97 12.07 5.20
N LEU A 297 -24.11 12.69 6.02
CA LEU A 297 -24.50 13.59 7.10
C LEU A 297 -24.88 15.00 6.63
N GLY A 298 -24.64 15.34 5.37
CA GLY A 298 -25.03 16.61 4.77
C GLY A 298 -23.88 17.52 4.32
N ALA A 299 -22.62 17.13 4.56
CA ALA A 299 -21.47 17.86 4.04
C ALA A 299 -21.44 17.82 2.50
N ARG A 300 -20.79 18.81 1.88
CA ARG A 300 -20.58 18.82 0.43
C ARG A 300 -19.43 17.89 0.07
N TYR A 301 -19.62 17.11 -0.99
CA TYR A 301 -18.52 16.40 -1.62
C TYR A 301 -17.62 17.45 -2.31
N PRO A 302 -16.28 17.35 -2.24
CA PRO A 302 -15.41 18.38 -2.78
C PRO A 302 -15.55 18.55 -4.30
N GLU A 303 -15.66 19.79 -4.76
CA GLU A 303 -15.97 20.09 -6.16
C GLU A 303 -14.84 19.71 -7.13
N ASP A 304 -13.59 19.82 -6.70
CA ASP A 304 -12.41 19.36 -7.42
C ASP A 304 -12.47 17.86 -7.70
N LEU A 305 -12.82 17.06 -6.69
CA LEU A 305 -13.04 15.62 -6.81
C LEU A 305 -14.33 15.25 -7.56
N GLU A 306 -15.29 16.17 -7.69
CA GLU A 306 -16.43 16.04 -8.62
C GLU A 306 -16.05 16.29 -10.09
N ARG A 307 -15.00 17.07 -10.33
CA ARG A 307 -14.49 17.35 -11.67
C ARG A 307 -13.49 16.28 -12.11
N ASP A 308 -12.80 15.66 -11.16
CA ASP A 308 -12.04 14.43 -11.38
C ASP A 308 -12.97 13.26 -11.70
N LYS A 309 -12.95 12.81 -12.97
CA LYS A 309 -13.87 11.78 -13.47
C LYS A 309 -13.70 10.43 -12.76
N PHE A 310 -12.47 10.05 -12.41
CA PHE A 310 -12.17 8.77 -11.79
C PHE A 310 -12.52 8.79 -10.30
N ALA A 311 -12.18 9.88 -9.60
CA ALA A 311 -12.58 10.08 -8.21
C ALA A 311 -14.11 10.08 -8.08
N LEU A 312 -14.82 10.87 -8.91
CA LEU A 312 -16.28 10.92 -8.89
C LEU A 312 -16.93 9.56 -9.17
N LEU A 313 -16.41 8.79 -10.15
CA LEU A 313 -16.92 7.45 -10.43
C LEU A 313 -16.72 6.51 -9.24
N SER A 314 -15.51 6.47 -8.69
CA SER A 314 -15.17 5.66 -7.52
C SER A 314 -16.05 6.01 -6.32
N PHE A 315 -16.22 7.30 -6.04
CA PHE A 315 -17.10 7.80 -4.99
C PHE A 315 -18.55 7.37 -5.20
N ARG A 316 -19.09 7.53 -6.42
CA ARG A 316 -20.47 7.12 -6.74
C ARG A 316 -20.72 5.64 -6.52
N LEU A 317 -19.80 4.79 -6.99
CA LEU A 317 -19.92 3.35 -6.84
C LEU A 317 -19.81 2.94 -5.37
N TYR A 318 -18.85 3.50 -4.64
CA TYR A 318 -18.71 3.27 -3.21
C TYR A 318 -19.95 3.75 -2.43
N TYR A 319 -20.46 4.96 -2.73
CA TYR A 319 -21.62 5.54 -2.07
C TYR A 319 -22.90 4.75 -2.36
N LEU A 320 -23.07 4.27 -3.60
CA LEU A 320 -24.17 3.37 -3.96
C LEU A 320 -24.09 2.06 -3.19
N LEU A 321 -22.91 1.43 -3.14
CA LEU A 321 -22.70 0.17 -2.42
C LEU A 321 -22.94 0.31 -0.92
N THR A 322 -22.50 1.42 -0.34
CA THR A 322 -22.38 1.60 1.11
C THR A 322 -23.60 2.28 1.74
N TYR A 323 -24.37 3.04 0.96
CA TYR A 323 -25.54 3.79 1.43
C TYR A 323 -26.81 3.51 0.60
N GLY A 324 -26.72 2.76 -0.50
CA GLY A 324 -27.86 2.51 -1.40
C GLY A 324 -28.33 3.76 -2.16
N LYS A 325 -27.48 4.79 -2.26
CA LYS A 325 -27.82 6.10 -2.83
C LYS A 325 -26.90 6.41 -4.01
N TRP A 326 -27.46 6.96 -5.08
CA TRP A 326 -26.67 7.49 -6.19
C TRP A 326 -26.32 8.96 -5.95
N TYR A 327 -25.03 9.27 -5.94
CA TYR A 327 -24.57 10.66 -5.79
C TYR A 327 -24.73 11.45 -7.10
N ARG A 328 -25.45 12.58 -7.03
CA ARG A 328 -25.64 13.50 -8.17
C ARG A 328 -24.62 14.63 -8.10
N LYS A 329 -23.91 14.86 -9.22
CA LYS A 329 -22.92 15.92 -9.37
C LYS A 329 -23.61 17.29 -9.20
N ARG A 330 -22.96 18.20 -8.50
CA ARG A 330 -23.41 19.58 -8.23
C ARG A 330 -22.45 20.61 -8.84
N ALA A 331 -21.16 20.30 -8.89
CA ALA A 331 -20.13 21.17 -9.44
C ALA A 331 -20.31 21.39 -10.96
N THR A 332 -19.88 22.55 -11.44
CA THR A 332 -19.73 22.86 -12.86
C THR A 332 -18.74 21.89 -13.54
N ALA A 333 -18.80 21.79 -14.88
CA ALA A 333 -17.86 20.97 -15.63
C ALA A 333 -16.43 21.54 -15.56
N GLU A 334 -16.30 22.85 -15.65
CA GLU A 334 -15.04 23.59 -15.62
C GLU A 334 -14.63 23.92 -14.18
N GLY A 335 -13.32 23.97 -13.95
CA GLY A 335 -12.70 24.31 -12.67
C GLY A 335 -11.53 23.37 -12.33
N GLU A 336 -10.93 23.62 -11.17
CA GLU A 336 -9.89 22.78 -10.59
C GLU A 336 -10.35 21.31 -10.47
N GLY A 337 -9.45 20.37 -10.72
CA GLY A 337 -9.75 18.93 -10.72
C GLY A 337 -10.20 18.35 -12.06
N SER A 338 -10.58 19.20 -13.03
CA SER A 338 -11.10 18.74 -14.33
C SER A 338 -10.06 18.00 -15.19
N ASP A 339 -8.77 18.24 -14.96
CA ASP A 339 -7.66 17.68 -15.70
C ASP A 339 -6.80 16.70 -14.89
N TRP A 340 -7.11 16.42 -13.62
CA TRP A 340 -6.28 15.58 -12.75
C TRP A 340 -6.31 14.09 -13.09
N ALA A 341 -7.39 13.60 -13.70
CA ALA A 341 -7.51 12.21 -14.12
C ALA A 341 -6.90 12.01 -15.52
N SER A 342 -5.96 11.08 -15.64
CA SER A 342 -5.24 10.75 -16.88
C SER A 342 -5.06 9.23 -17.05
N GLY A 343 -4.42 8.79 -18.13
CA GLY A 343 -4.25 7.37 -18.44
C GLY A 343 -5.55 6.66 -18.86
N GLU A 344 -5.49 5.33 -18.97
CA GLU A 344 -6.64 4.53 -19.40
C GLU A 344 -7.79 4.67 -18.39
N TYR A 345 -8.98 5.03 -18.88
CA TYR A 345 -10.17 5.31 -18.06
C TYR A 345 -10.01 6.40 -16.99
N GLY A 346 -8.95 7.21 -17.03
CA GLY A 346 -8.67 8.23 -16.01
C GLY A 346 -8.03 7.68 -14.73
N SER A 347 -7.49 6.45 -14.76
CA SER A 347 -6.95 5.74 -13.59
C SER A 347 -5.61 6.27 -13.04
N VAL A 348 -5.00 7.27 -13.69
CA VAL A 348 -3.74 7.86 -13.28
C VAL A 348 -3.97 9.28 -12.79
N TYR A 349 -3.84 9.48 -11.48
CA TYR A 349 -3.86 10.81 -10.87
C TYR A 349 -2.58 11.60 -11.22
N LYS A 350 -2.77 12.83 -11.68
CA LYS A 350 -1.69 13.81 -11.93
C LYS A 350 -1.98 15.19 -11.33
N GLY A 351 -2.80 15.22 -10.28
CA GLY A 351 -3.12 16.45 -9.54
C GLY A 351 -2.03 16.86 -8.53
N PRO A 352 -2.28 17.91 -7.73
CA PRO A 352 -1.27 18.56 -6.89
C PRO A 352 -0.68 17.67 -5.77
N GLY A 353 -1.31 16.54 -5.46
CA GLY A 353 -0.87 15.60 -4.43
C GLY A 353 0.21 14.61 -4.83
N VAL A 354 0.73 14.68 -6.05
CA VAL A 354 1.79 13.81 -6.57
C VAL A 354 2.94 14.66 -7.09
N SER A 355 4.15 14.30 -6.72
CA SER A 355 5.38 14.88 -7.25
C SER A 355 5.75 14.25 -8.59
N SER A 356 6.33 15.03 -9.51
CA SER A 356 7.04 14.50 -10.68
C SER A 356 8.51 14.19 -10.42
N VAL A 357 9.00 14.54 -9.22
CA VAL A 357 10.39 14.43 -8.80
C VAL A 357 10.52 13.27 -7.82
N GLU A 358 11.39 12.31 -8.12
CA GLU A 358 11.73 11.22 -7.21
C GLU A 358 12.50 11.77 -6.00
N ARG A 359 12.18 11.27 -4.79
CA ARG A 359 12.84 11.67 -3.54
C ARG A 359 12.81 13.18 -3.30
N LEU A 360 11.71 13.85 -3.66
CA LEU A 360 11.53 15.29 -3.44
C LEU A 360 11.66 15.62 -1.95
N THR A 361 11.08 14.80 -1.08
CA THR A 361 11.12 15.01 0.37
C THR A 361 12.56 15.06 0.90
N TRP A 362 13.41 14.10 0.50
CA TRP A 362 14.83 14.10 0.85
C TRP A 362 15.54 15.36 0.34
N ARG A 363 15.25 15.80 -0.89
CA ARG A 363 15.88 16.98 -1.49
C ARG A 363 15.53 18.25 -0.73
N GLU A 364 14.25 18.45 -0.44
CA GLU A 364 13.76 19.63 0.30
C GLU A 364 14.35 19.69 1.72
N GLU A 365 14.34 18.58 2.46
CA GLU A 365 14.87 18.52 3.84
C GLU A 365 16.40 18.72 3.93
N ASN A 366 17.13 18.58 2.82
CA ASN A 366 18.57 18.74 2.77
C ASN A 366 19.03 19.90 1.88
N GLY A 367 18.09 20.74 1.40
CA GLY A 367 18.41 21.93 0.60
C GLY A 367 19.02 21.64 -0.77
N ILE A 368 18.77 20.46 -1.34
CA ILE A 368 19.32 20.00 -2.62
C ILE A 368 18.46 20.56 -3.77
N LYS A 369 19.07 21.26 -4.72
CA LYS A 369 18.33 21.84 -5.85
C LYS A 369 18.08 20.83 -6.97
N GLU A 370 17.02 21.05 -7.74
CA GLU A 370 16.76 20.28 -8.97
C GLU A 370 17.97 20.40 -9.93
N GLY A 371 18.58 19.25 -10.27
CA GLY A 371 19.75 19.16 -11.15
C GLY A 371 21.12 19.04 -10.46
N GLU A 372 21.22 19.20 -9.13
CA GLU A 372 22.50 19.03 -8.41
C GLU A 372 22.85 17.56 -8.10
N VAL A 373 21.85 16.67 -8.16
CA VAL A 373 22.03 15.23 -7.97
C VAL A 373 21.45 14.51 -9.18
N ASP A 374 22.35 13.98 -10.00
CA ASP A 374 22.05 13.18 -11.19
C ASP A 374 21.65 11.76 -10.76
N ASP A 375 20.52 11.65 -10.08
CA ASP A 375 19.91 10.35 -9.79
C ASP A 375 19.23 9.86 -11.05
N VAL A 376 19.82 8.83 -11.66
CA VAL A 376 19.35 8.17 -12.87
C VAL A 376 18.01 7.48 -12.61
N GLN A 377 16.92 8.25 -12.67
CA GLN A 377 15.56 7.75 -12.94
C GLN A 377 14.75 8.79 -13.73
N ARG A 378 15.37 9.44 -14.73
CA ARG A 378 14.57 10.09 -15.79
C ARG A 378 13.68 9.01 -16.40
N ILE A 379 12.38 9.19 -16.14
CA ILE A 379 11.27 8.46 -16.71
C ILE A 379 11.24 8.80 -18.19
N GLU A 380 12.07 8.15 -18.98
CA GLU A 380 11.85 8.04 -20.42
C GLU A 380 11.48 6.59 -20.72
N GLY A 381 10.27 6.43 -21.26
CA GLY A 381 9.62 5.15 -21.45
C GLY A 381 10.27 4.33 -22.54
N GLU A 382 10.13 3.02 -22.41
CA GLU A 382 9.90 2.10 -23.52
C GLU A 382 9.39 0.79 -22.92
N GLY A 383 8.45 0.17 -23.64
CA GLY A 383 7.49 -0.78 -23.11
C GLY A 383 8.07 -2.02 -22.43
N ALA A 384 7.30 -2.50 -21.45
CA ALA A 384 7.22 -3.89 -21.06
C ALA A 384 5.74 -4.32 -21.10
#